data_AF-A0A949U551-F1
#
_entry.id   AF-A0A949U551-F1
#
_cell.length_a   1.000
_cell.length_b   1.000
_cell.length_c   1.000
_cell.angle_alpha   90.00
_cell.angle_beta   90.00
_cell.angle_gamma   90.00
#
_symmetry.space_group_name_H-M   'P 1'
#
loop_
_entity.id
_entity.type
_entity.pdbx_description
1 polymer ?
#
loop_
_entity_poly.entity_id
_entity_poly.type
_entity_poly.pdbx_seq_one_letter_code
_entity_poly.pdbx_strand_id
1 'polypeptide(L)'
;MPVETEIAEATYTPIHAPRGTKLSCKSWQQEAAMRMLMNNLDEEVGERPRDLVVYGGTGRAARSWEAYHAIVASLKKLDNDETLLIQSGKPVGVFKTHEYAPRVLIANSNLVGHWSNWEKFNELERAGLMMYGQMTAGSWIYIGSQGIVQGTFETFAAAAQKHFGGDLSGKLIVSGGMGGMGGAQPLAATMTGAAFLGIDVDPERIKKRLKTGYCDFMVTTLDEALRILKNAIRKKENVSVGLVGNCADIIPELAERGVVPDILTDQTSAHDPLNGYVPNGMSFDEAIALRKRDPEAYQQLSLDAIAKHVEGMLRLQKMGSVTFDYGNNIRTFAFQRGVKNAYDFPGFVPAYIRPLFCEGRGPFRWVALSGEASDIHVTDDLVLELFPDNRI
;
A
#
# COMPACT_ATOMS: atom_id res chain seq x y z
N MET A 1 19.95 -0.82 -9.28
CA MET A 1 20.25 -0.61 -7.86
C MET A 1 19.54 0.67 -7.47
N PRO A 2 18.59 0.66 -6.52
CA PRO A 2 18.26 1.90 -5.83
C PRO A 2 19.58 2.51 -5.39
N VAL A 3 19.78 3.81 -5.62
CA VAL A 3 20.91 4.53 -5.01
C VAL A 3 20.92 4.12 -3.55
N GLU A 4 21.98 3.44 -3.11
CA GLU A 4 22.19 3.10 -1.72
C GLU A 4 22.12 4.40 -0.96
N THR A 5 21.01 4.64 -0.26
CA THR A 5 20.88 5.73 0.69
C THR A 5 21.60 5.37 1.99
N GLU A 6 22.68 4.56 1.92
CA GLU A 6 23.36 3.93 3.06
C GLU A 6 23.78 4.99 4.07
N ILE A 7 22.88 5.26 5.00
CA ILE A 7 23.20 5.82 6.30
C ILE A 7 23.56 4.59 7.13
N ALA A 8 24.84 4.48 7.49
CA ALA A 8 25.29 3.49 8.46
C ALA A 8 24.47 3.66 9.75
N GLU A 9 24.01 2.56 10.36
CA GLU A 9 23.10 2.55 11.53
C GLU A 9 23.56 3.49 12.66
N ALA A 10 24.86 3.74 12.80
CA ALA A 10 25.43 4.66 13.78
C ALA A 10 25.08 6.16 13.58
N THR A 11 24.46 6.56 12.47
CA THR A 11 24.20 7.98 12.14
C THR A 11 22.73 8.33 11.85
N TYR A 12 21.82 7.35 11.90
CA TYR A 12 20.39 7.59 11.67
C TYR A 12 19.69 8.09 12.94
N THR A 13 18.98 9.22 12.83
CA THR A 13 18.05 9.69 13.87
C THR A 13 16.62 9.45 13.39
N PRO A 14 15.79 8.68 14.13
CA PRO A 14 14.38 8.49 13.79
C PRO A 14 13.65 9.82 13.55
N ILE A 15 12.90 9.88 12.46
CA ILE A 15 12.13 11.08 12.10
C ILE A 15 10.77 10.99 12.75
N HIS A 16 10.37 12.08 13.39
CA HIS A 16 9.00 12.29 13.85
C HIS A 16 8.54 13.67 13.42
N ALA A 17 7.25 13.79 13.08
CA ALA A 17 6.64 15.10 12.86
C ALA A 17 6.65 15.92 14.16
N PRO A 18 7.06 17.21 14.12
CA PRO A 18 6.88 18.12 15.25
C PRO A 18 5.43 18.17 15.71
N ARG A 19 5.22 18.25 17.03
CA ARG A 19 3.92 18.26 17.69
C ARG A 19 3.64 19.59 18.39
N GLY A 20 2.39 19.81 18.79
CA GLY A 20 1.94 21.01 19.49
C GLY A 20 1.94 22.28 18.62
N THR A 21 1.80 23.44 19.26
CA THR A 21 1.52 24.73 18.62
C THR A 21 2.75 25.54 18.22
N LYS A 22 3.96 25.10 18.59
CA LYS A 22 5.20 25.81 18.26
C LYS A 22 5.60 25.56 16.80
N LEU A 23 5.80 26.63 16.05
CA LEU A 23 6.23 26.59 14.66
C LEU A 23 7.76 26.50 14.53
N SER A 24 8.23 25.73 13.55
CA SER A 24 9.59 25.74 13.04
C SER A 24 9.70 26.50 11.71
N CYS A 25 8.61 26.58 10.96
CA CYS A 25 8.47 27.35 9.73
C CYS A 25 7.86 28.75 9.98
N LYS A 26 7.83 29.60 8.94
CA LYS A 26 7.30 30.96 9.01
C LYS A 26 5.77 31.05 9.16
N SER A 27 5.03 30.02 8.76
CA SER A 27 3.58 29.90 9.03
C SER A 27 3.12 28.45 9.09
N TRP A 28 1.85 28.24 9.48
CA TRP A 28 1.22 26.93 9.56
C TRP A 28 1.16 26.18 8.22
N GLN A 29 1.11 26.87 7.07
CA GLN A 29 1.03 26.18 5.78
C GLN A 29 2.34 25.46 5.42
N GLN A 30 3.49 26.11 5.62
CA GLN A 30 4.80 25.48 5.42
C GLN A 30 5.10 24.45 6.52
N GLU A 31 4.69 24.75 7.76
CA GLU A 31 4.81 23.81 8.89
C GLU A 31 4.02 22.52 8.61
N ALA A 32 2.80 22.62 8.08
CA ALA A 32 1.98 21.47 7.71
C ALA A 32 2.70 20.57 6.69
N ALA A 33 3.22 21.15 5.61
CA ALA A 33 3.98 20.41 4.61
C ALA A 33 5.21 19.72 5.22
N MET A 34 5.95 20.42 6.09
CA MET A 34 7.13 19.85 6.77
C MET A 34 6.74 18.71 7.72
N ARG A 35 5.73 18.90 8.57
CA ARG A 35 5.23 17.89 9.49
C ARG A 35 4.74 16.66 8.74
N MET A 36 4.02 16.85 7.64
CA MET A 36 3.52 15.73 6.84
C MET A 36 4.62 14.98 6.08
N LEU A 37 5.66 15.67 5.58
CA LEU A 37 6.86 15.02 5.06
C LEU A 37 7.52 14.14 6.12
N MET A 38 7.64 14.65 7.35
CA MET A 38 8.23 13.92 8.47
C MET A 38 7.34 12.76 8.93
N ASN A 39 6.02 12.94 8.96
CA ASN A 39 5.05 11.90 9.30
C ASN A 39 5.14 10.70 8.33
N ASN A 40 5.33 10.95 7.04
CA ASN A 40 5.55 9.89 6.06
C ASN A 40 6.77 9.00 6.38
N LEU A 41 7.74 9.51 7.13
CA LEU A 41 8.98 8.82 7.50
C LEU A 41 9.03 8.40 8.98
N ASP A 42 7.92 8.55 9.71
CA ASP A 42 7.81 8.03 11.06
C ASP A 42 7.90 6.49 11.04
N GLU A 43 8.60 5.89 12.01
CA GLU A 43 8.76 4.43 12.10
C GLU A 43 7.43 3.70 12.35
N GLU A 44 6.44 4.39 12.93
CA GLU A 44 5.09 3.87 13.09
C GLU A 44 4.27 3.91 11.79
N VAL A 45 4.68 4.74 10.83
CA VAL A 45 3.95 5.03 9.60
C VAL A 45 4.60 4.35 8.39
N GLY A 46 5.85 4.69 8.07
CA GLY A 46 6.56 4.20 6.89
C GLY A 46 6.93 2.71 6.97
N GLU A 47 6.99 2.04 5.83
CA GLU A 47 7.35 0.62 5.75
C GLU A 47 8.86 0.37 5.86
N ARG A 48 9.70 1.33 5.42
CA ARG A 48 11.16 1.29 5.56
C ARG A 48 11.74 2.72 5.52
N PRO A 49 11.45 3.55 6.54
CA PRO A 49 11.73 4.99 6.51
C PRO A 49 13.22 5.36 6.48
N ARG A 50 14.10 4.48 6.97
CA ARG A 50 15.57 4.64 6.87
C ARG A 50 16.06 4.77 5.42
N ASP A 51 15.33 4.15 4.49
CA ASP A 51 15.59 4.22 3.04
C ASP A 51 14.70 5.26 2.34
N LEU A 52 14.04 6.13 3.12
CA LEU A 52 13.01 7.08 2.69
C LEU A 52 11.74 6.42 2.12
N VAL A 53 11.63 5.09 2.19
CA VAL A 53 10.52 4.32 1.63
C VAL A 53 9.32 4.33 2.58
N VAL A 54 8.20 4.83 2.06
CA VAL A 54 6.94 4.94 2.77
C VAL A 54 6.08 3.69 2.54
N TYR A 55 5.78 3.33 1.29
CA TYR A 55 5.01 2.12 0.95
C TYR A 55 5.09 1.76 -0.55
N GLY A 56 4.51 0.62 -0.93
CA GLY A 56 4.23 0.25 -2.33
C GLY A 56 5.48 -0.06 -3.15
N GLY A 57 6.32 -0.98 -2.68
CA GLY A 57 7.63 -1.24 -3.27
C GLY A 57 8.65 -0.19 -2.83
N THR A 58 9.07 0.67 -3.76
CA THR A 58 10.09 1.72 -3.53
C THR A 58 9.51 3.14 -3.46
N GLY A 59 8.22 3.30 -3.15
CA GLY A 59 7.59 4.61 -3.01
C GLY A 59 8.22 5.44 -1.89
N ARG A 60 8.89 6.54 -2.23
CA ARG A 60 9.68 7.36 -1.29
C ARG A 60 9.11 8.75 -1.04
N ALA A 61 9.46 9.32 0.11
CA ALA A 61 9.10 10.69 0.50
C ALA A 61 10.04 11.76 -0.11
N ALA A 62 11.32 11.43 -0.30
CA ALA A 62 12.33 12.28 -0.91
C ALA A 62 13.33 11.42 -1.71
N ARG A 63 14.02 12.03 -2.68
CA ARG A 63 14.90 11.28 -3.61
C ARG A 63 16.10 10.65 -2.91
N SER A 64 16.69 11.41 -2.00
CA SER A 64 17.87 11.08 -1.22
C SER A 64 17.83 11.84 0.11
N TRP A 65 18.69 11.47 1.05
CA TRP A 65 18.81 12.18 2.32
C TRP A 65 19.25 13.64 2.16
N GLU A 66 20.16 13.91 1.23
CA GLU A 66 20.52 15.28 0.84
C GLU A 66 19.29 16.07 0.39
N ALA A 67 18.45 15.49 -0.48
CA ALA A 67 17.22 16.12 -0.94
C ALA A 67 16.23 16.33 0.21
N TYR A 68 16.07 15.35 1.11
CA TYR A 68 15.22 15.49 2.30
C TYR A 68 15.64 16.68 3.16
N HIS A 69 16.93 16.78 3.50
CA HIS A 69 17.43 17.89 4.33
C HIS A 69 17.29 19.24 3.62
N ALA A 70 17.52 19.29 2.30
CA ALA A 70 17.30 20.49 1.50
C ALA A 70 15.81 20.90 1.46
N ILE A 71 14.87 19.95 1.40
CA ILE A 71 13.43 20.23 1.45
C ILE A 71 13.07 20.84 2.80
N VAL A 72 13.48 20.20 3.90
CA VAL A 72 13.20 20.69 5.26
C VAL A 72 13.78 22.10 5.47
N ALA A 73 15.02 22.32 5.02
CA ALA A 73 15.65 23.65 5.10
C ALA A 73 14.92 24.70 4.25
N SER A 74 14.42 24.32 3.08
CA SER A 74 13.65 25.20 2.20
C SER A 74 12.31 25.56 2.84
N LEU A 75 11.55 24.59 3.35
CA LEU A 75 10.25 24.81 3.99
C LEU A 75 10.35 25.71 5.23
N LYS A 76 11.44 25.63 5.99
CA LYS A 76 11.67 26.53 7.15
C LYS A 76 11.92 27.99 6.73
N LYS A 77 12.48 28.22 5.54
CA LYS A 77 12.82 29.55 5.03
C LYS A 77 11.76 30.16 4.11
N LEU A 78 10.89 29.34 3.53
CA LEU A 78 9.90 29.73 2.52
C LEU A 78 8.90 30.77 3.06
N ASP A 79 8.78 31.90 2.37
CA ASP A 79 7.83 32.96 2.71
C ASP A 79 6.38 32.61 2.32
N ASN A 80 5.42 33.40 2.81
CA ASN A 80 3.99 33.13 2.60
C ASN A 80 3.53 33.39 1.17
N ASP A 81 4.26 34.21 0.40
CA ASP A 81 4.02 34.50 -1.01
C ASP A 81 5.00 33.76 -1.93
N GLU A 82 5.65 32.70 -1.45
CA GLU A 82 6.55 31.86 -2.23
C GLU A 82 6.01 30.44 -2.41
N THR A 83 6.48 29.77 -3.47
CA THR A 83 6.17 28.38 -3.80
C THR A 83 7.45 27.58 -4.07
N LEU A 84 7.64 26.49 -3.33
CA LEU A 84 8.70 25.51 -3.53
C LEU A 84 8.32 24.50 -4.62
N LEU A 85 9.24 24.25 -5.56
CA LEU A 85 9.09 23.23 -6.60
C LEU A 85 9.85 21.96 -6.23
N ILE A 86 9.15 20.83 -6.19
CA ILE A 86 9.72 19.50 -5.99
C ILE A 86 9.62 18.71 -7.30
N GLN A 87 10.77 18.31 -7.84
CA GLN A 87 10.87 17.45 -9.01
C GLN A 87 11.38 16.08 -8.57
N SER A 88 10.58 15.02 -8.73
CA SER A 88 10.89 13.64 -8.30
C SER A 88 11.63 13.60 -6.96
N GLY A 89 11.00 14.18 -5.93
CA GLY A 89 11.53 14.21 -4.55
C GLY A 89 12.77 15.06 -4.30
N LYS A 90 13.15 15.96 -5.23
CA LYS A 90 14.26 16.92 -5.07
C LYS A 90 13.75 18.36 -5.12
N PRO A 91 14.17 19.25 -4.20
CA PRO A 91 13.82 20.67 -4.27
C PRO A 91 14.66 21.34 -5.36
N VAL A 92 14.01 21.92 -6.37
CA VAL A 92 14.69 22.46 -7.57
C VAL A 92 14.57 23.96 -7.75
N GLY A 93 13.67 24.63 -7.04
CA GLY A 93 13.54 26.08 -7.11
C GLY A 93 12.46 26.61 -6.19
N VAL A 94 12.57 27.89 -5.86
CA VAL A 94 11.57 28.67 -5.13
C VAL A 94 11.25 29.88 -5.98
N PHE A 95 9.96 30.15 -6.18
CA PHE A 95 9.49 31.29 -6.96
C PHE A 95 8.46 32.08 -6.16
N LYS A 96 8.48 33.40 -6.33
CA LYS A 96 7.44 34.27 -5.80
C LYS A 96 6.14 34.04 -6.56
N THR A 97 5.07 33.82 -5.80
CA THR A 97 3.69 33.65 -6.25
C THR A 97 2.81 34.64 -5.48
N HIS A 98 1.92 34.16 -4.61
CA HIS A 98 1.05 34.95 -3.75
C HIS A 98 0.51 34.09 -2.59
N GLU A 99 -0.03 34.71 -1.54
CA GLU A 99 -0.45 34.00 -0.31
C GLU A 99 -1.52 32.92 -0.52
N TYR A 100 -2.38 33.07 -1.53
CA TYR A 100 -3.41 32.07 -1.86
C TYR A 100 -2.92 30.91 -2.75
N ALA A 101 -1.69 30.98 -3.28
CA ALA A 101 -1.13 29.91 -4.10
C ALA A 101 -0.70 28.71 -3.23
N PRO A 102 -0.50 27.52 -3.81
CA PRO A 102 0.14 26.42 -3.09
C PRO A 102 1.56 26.79 -2.62
N ARG A 103 1.91 26.40 -1.39
CA ARG A 103 3.29 26.55 -0.88
C ARG A 103 4.27 25.58 -1.51
N VAL A 104 3.79 24.44 -1.99
CA VAL A 104 4.61 23.40 -2.63
C VAL A 104 3.89 22.86 -3.86
N LEU A 105 4.60 22.77 -4.98
CA LEU A 105 4.16 22.07 -6.19
C LEU A 105 5.08 20.88 -6.43
N ILE A 106 4.49 19.71 -6.65
CA ILE A 106 5.22 18.44 -6.72
C ILE A 106 4.92 17.75 -8.04
N ALA A 107 5.97 17.38 -8.78
CA ALA A 107 5.90 16.55 -9.98
C ALA A 107 6.87 15.38 -9.84
N ASN A 108 6.36 14.20 -9.50
CA ASN A 108 7.16 13.00 -9.27
C ASN A 108 6.96 11.96 -10.37
N SER A 109 8.04 11.28 -10.76
CA SER A 109 8.01 10.05 -11.59
C SER A 109 7.44 10.21 -13.01
N ASN A 110 7.20 11.43 -13.47
CA ASN A 110 6.72 11.68 -14.83
C ASN A 110 7.79 11.34 -15.87
N LEU A 111 7.40 10.55 -16.87
CA LEU A 111 8.21 10.19 -18.03
C LEU A 111 7.40 10.42 -19.31
N VAL A 112 8.08 10.83 -20.38
CA VAL A 112 7.45 10.99 -21.70
C VAL A 112 6.97 9.61 -22.18
N GLY A 113 5.78 9.53 -22.79
CA GLY A 113 5.04 8.28 -23.00
C GLY A 113 5.85 7.08 -23.51
N HIS A 114 6.68 7.26 -24.54
CA HIS A 114 7.54 6.19 -25.08
C HIS A 114 8.49 5.58 -24.03
N TRP A 115 8.96 6.42 -23.10
CA TRP A 115 9.90 6.08 -22.04
C TRP A 115 9.23 5.76 -20.70
N SER A 116 7.89 5.74 -20.63
CA SER A 116 7.14 5.49 -19.39
C SER A 116 7.10 3.99 -19.05
N ASN A 117 8.26 3.43 -18.73
CA ASN A 117 8.45 2.03 -18.35
C ASN A 117 9.52 1.87 -17.26
N TRP A 118 9.52 0.70 -16.59
CA TRP A 118 10.43 0.42 -15.49
C TRP A 118 11.91 0.37 -15.89
N GLU A 119 12.22 -0.05 -17.12
CA GLU A 119 13.62 -0.10 -17.59
C GLU A 119 14.24 1.30 -17.58
N LYS A 120 13.59 2.26 -18.25
CA LYS A 120 14.06 3.66 -18.27
C LYS A 120 13.96 4.31 -16.89
N PHE A 121 12.91 4.02 -16.12
CA PHE A 121 12.82 4.49 -14.73
C PHE A 121 14.05 4.06 -13.91
N ASN A 122 14.41 2.77 -13.97
CA ASN A 122 15.52 2.19 -13.21
C ASN A 122 16.89 2.70 -13.68
N GLU A 123 17.04 2.98 -14.98
CA GLU A 123 18.23 3.65 -15.52
C GLU A 123 18.40 5.05 -14.90
N LEU A 124 17.33 5.86 -14.89
CA LEU A 124 17.36 7.22 -14.33
C LEU A 124 17.49 7.21 -12.81
N GLU A 125 16.92 6.22 -12.13
CA GLU A 125 17.09 6.04 -10.68
C GLU A 125 18.55 5.77 -10.34
N ARG A 126 19.22 4.85 -11.06
CA ARG A 126 20.66 4.58 -10.88
C ARG A 126 21.53 5.82 -11.11
N ALA A 127 21.12 6.70 -12.03
CA ALA A 127 21.80 7.96 -12.29
C ALA A 127 21.48 9.07 -11.25
N GLY A 128 20.66 8.80 -10.22
CA GLY A 128 20.24 9.80 -9.22
C GLY A 128 19.23 10.84 -9.75
N LEU A 129 18.60 10.56 -10.88
CA LEU A 129 17.68 11.48 -11.57
C LEU A 129 16.20 11.17 -11.32
N MET A 130 15.89 10.07 -10.65
CA MET A 130 14.52 9.60 -10.46
C MET A 130 14.20 9.23 -9.00
N MET A 131 12.92 9.33 -8.67
CA MET A 131 12.31 8.81 -7.44
C MET A 131 10.93 8.26 -7.80
N TYR A 132 10.54 7.12 -7.21
CA TYR A 132 9.17 6.62 -7.32
C TYR A 132 8.32 7.30 -6.25
N GLY A 133 7.37 8.14 -6.67
CA GLY A 133 6.51 8.90 -5.76
C GLY A 133 5.34 8.12 -5.21
N GLN A 134 5.00 6.97 -5.80
CA GLN A 134 3.70 6.33 -5.60
C GLN A 134 2.59 7.40 -5.74
N MET A 135 1.54 7.35 -4.94
CA MET A 135 0.50 8.36 -4.82
C MET A 135 0.84 9.30 -3.66
N THR A 136 0.78 8.78 -2.42
CA THR A 136 0.88 9.61 -1.20
C THR A 136 2.25 9.59 -0.53
N ALA A 137 3.19 8.78 -1.04
CA ALA A 137 4.56 8.72 -0.50
C ALA A 137 5.32 10.01 -0.83
N GLY A 138 5.43 10.33 -2.12
CA GLY A 138 6.14 11.52 -2.60
C GLY A 138 5.34 12.82 -2.52
N SER A 139 4.06 12.75 -2.15
CA SER A 139 3.17 13.91 -1.96
C SER A 139 2.85 14.20 -0.49
N TRP A 140 3.47 13.46 0.44
CA TRP A 140 3.45 13.74 1.88
C TRP A 140 2.03 13.76 2.48
N ILE A 141 1.25 12.69 2.28
CA ILE A 141 -0.08 12.57 2.88
C ILE A 141 -0.45 11.12 3.21
N TYR A 142 0.57 10.32 3.53
CA TYR A 142 0.40 8.95 3.98
C TYR A 142 0.18 8.91 5.50
N ILE A 143 -0.82 8.13 5.92
CA ILE A 143 -1.29 8.03 7.31
C ILE A 143 -1.27 6.57 7.79
N GLY A 144 -0.29 5.80 7.30
CA GLY A 144 -0.24 4.37 7.53
C GLY A 144 -1.34 3.61 6.79
N SER A 145 -1.61 2.40 7.25
CA SER A 145 -2.60 1.49 6.66
C SER A 145 -4.01 2.10 6.62
N GLN A 146 -4.37 2.99 7.56
CA GLN A 146 -5.70 3.59 7.64
C GLN A 146 -6.10 4.31 6.34
N GLY A 147 -5.14 4.86 5.60
CA GLY A 147 -5.37 5.59 4.37
C GLY A 147 -6.04 4.78 3.24
N ILE A 148 -6.14 3.45 3.36
CA ILE A 148 -6.86 2.59 2.41
C ILE A 148 -7.93 1.71 3.06
N VAL A 149 -7.97 1.58 4.39
CA VAL A 149 -8.93 0.70 5.09
C VAL A 149 -10.36 0.93 4.64
N GLN A 150 -10.81 2.19 4.60
CA GLN A 150 -12.17 2.50 4.17
C GLN A 150 -12.42 2.06 2.72
N GLY A 151 -11.48 2.31 1.80
CA GLY A 151 -11.61 1.89 0.40
C GLY A 151 -11.68 0.36 0.26
N THR A 152 -10.92 -0.36 1.07
CA THR A 152 -10.95 -1.83 1.12
C THR A 152 -12.23 -2.36 1.75
N PHE A 153 -12.70 -1.75 2.84
CA PHE A 153 -13.98 -2.06 3.46
C PHE A 153 -15.13 -1.84 2.47
N GLU A 154 -15.21 -0.68 1.82
CA GLU A 154 -16.24 -0.36 0.82
C GLU A 154 -16.20 -1.33 -0.37
N THR A 155 -15.01 -1.80 -0.75
CA THR A 155 -14.89 -2.81 -1.81
C THR A 155 -15.50 -4.14 -1.37
N PHE A 156 -15.15 -4.63 -0.18
CA PHE A 156 -15.69 -5.89 0.34
C PHE A 156 -17.19 -5.78 0.65
N ALA A 157 -17.65 -4.66 1.20
CA ALA A 157 -19.06 -4.38 1.44
C ALA A 157 -19.86 -4.34 0.13
N ALA A 158 -19.35 -3.68 -0.92
CA ALA A 158 -19.99 -3.69 -2.24
C ALA A 158 -20.00 -5.08 -2.87
N ALA A 159 -18.94 -5.88 -2.68
CA ALA A 159 -18.93 -7.28 -3.10
C ALA A 159 -19.96 -8.12 -2.30
N ALA A 160 -20.10 -7.88 -1.00
CA ALA A 160 -21.12 -8.48 -0.14
C ALA A 160 -22.52 -8.19 -0.67
N GLN A 161 -22.83 -6.92 -0.95
CA GLN A 161 -24.13 -6.50 -1.47
C GLN A 161 -24.43 -7.17 -2.82
N LYS A 162 -23.43 -7.24 -3.71
CA LYS A 162 -23.61 -7.76 -5.07
C LYS A 162 -23.77 -9.28 -5.12
N HIS A 163 -23.06 -10.02 -4.27
CA HIS A 163 -22.92 -11.48 -4.43
C HIS A 163 -23.44 -12.29 -3.24
N PHE A 164 -23.59 -11.69 -2.07
CA PHE A 164 -23.85 -12.39 -0.81
C PHE A 164 -25.00 -11.77 0.01
N GLY A 165 -25.84 -10.93 -0.61
CA GLY A 165 -26.98 -10.31 0.07
C GLY A 165 -26.61 -9.32 1.17
N GLY A 166 -25.37 -8.80 1.15
CA GLY A 166 -24.88 -7.80 2.10
C GLY A 166 -24.27 -8.36 3.39
N ASP A 167 -24.23 -9.68 3.58
CA ASP A 167 -23.68 -10.33 4.79
C ASP A 167 -22.49 -11.22 4.44
N LEU A 168 -21.33 -10.94 5.06
CA LEU A 168 -20.12 -11.77 4.95
C LEU A 168 -19.88 -12.66 6.19
N SER A 169 -20.84 -12.77 7.10
CA SER A 169 -20.75 -13.66 8.25
C SER A 169 -20.61 -15.13 7.80
N GLY A 170 -19.53 -15.78 8.27
CA GLY A 170 -19.20 -17.14 7.83
C GLY A 170 -18.71 -17.24 6.38
N LYS A 171 -18.19 -16.14 5.81
CA LYS A 171 -17.51 -16.12 4.52
C LYS A 171 -16.01 -16.02 4.68
N LEU A 172 -15.28 -16.58 3.72
CA LEU A 172 -13.83 -16.51 3.64
C LEU A 172 -13.38 -15.57 2.53
N ILE A 173 -12.57 -14.59 2.88
CA ILE A 173 -11.81 -13.75 1.94
C ILE A 173 -10.35 -14.20 1.96
N VAL A 174 -9.76 -14.43 0.78
CA VAL A 174 -8.33 -14.71 0.63
C VAL A 174 -7.67 -13.62 -0.19
N SER A 175 -6.49 -13.15 0.24
CA SER A 175 -5.68 -12.21 -0.53
C SER A 175 -4.19 -12.36 -0.27
N GLY A 176 -3.38 -11.93 -1.23
CA GLY A 176 -1.94 -11.75 -1.08
C GLY A 176 -1.53 -10.33 -0.68
N GLY A 177 -0.37 -10.22 -0.03
CA GLY A 177 0.30 -8.97 0.32
C GLY A 177 -0.20 -8.34 1.63
N MET A 178 0.70 -8.26 2.62
CA MET A 178 0.47 -7.69 3.95
C MET A 178 1.42 -6.50 4.21
N GLY A 179 1.79 -5.76 3.17
CA GLY A 179 2.60 -4.54 3.26
C GLY A 179 1.83 -3.31 3.77
N GLY A 180 2.36 -2.11 3.55
CA GLY A 180 1.76 -0.82 3.97
C GLY A 180 0.24 -0.72 3.72
N MET A 181 -0.15 -0.90 2.46
CA MET A 181 -1.55 -0.85 2.02
C MET A 181 -2.23 -2.22 2.14
N GLY A 182 -1.54 -3.30 1.73
CA GLY A 182 -2.01 -4.69 1.81
C GLY A 182 -2.44 -5.14 3.20
N GLY A 183 -1.79 -4.60 4.23
CA GLY A 183 -2.10 -4.88 5.62
C GLY A 183 -3.40 -4.28 6.12
N ALA A 184 -4.10 -3.46 5.33
CA ALA A 184 -5.45 -2.99 5.63
C ALA A 184 -6.53 -4.05 5.34
N GLN A 185 -6.23 -5.01 4.46
CA GLN A 185 -7.18 -6.03 4.02
C GLN A 185 -7.78 -6.89 5.14
N PRO A 186 -7.01 -7.37 6.14
CA PRO A 186 -7.59 -8.20 7.18
C PRO A 186 -8.58 -7.43 8.05
N LEU A 187 -8.22 -6.23 8.51
CA LEU A 187 -9.13 -5.36 9.26
C LEU A 187 -10.38 -4.98 8.45
N ALA A 188 -10.22 -4.61 7.19
CA ALA A 188 -11.35 -4.29 6.32
C ALA A 188 -12.30 -5.50 6.15
N ALA A 189 -11.76 -6.70 5.99
CA ALA A 189 -12.55 -7.93 5.91
C ALA A 189 -13.29 -8.22 7.22
N THR A 190 -12.61 -8.12 8.38
CA THR A 190 -13.25 -8.42 9.68
C THR A 190 -14.31 -7.39 10.06
N MET A 191 -14.16 -6.13 9.65
CA MET A 191 -15.20 -5.10 9.77
C MET A 191 -16.48 -5.44 8.98
N THR A 192 -16.37 -6.20 7.89
CA THR A 192 -17.56 -6.72 7.15
C THR A 192 -18.13 -8.01 7.75
N GLY A 193 -17.54 -8.55 8.82
CA GLY A 193 -17.94 -9.80 9.44
C GLY A 193 -17.30 -11.06 8.83
N ALA A 194 -16.44 -10.92 7.82
CA ALA A 194 -15.79 -12.04 7.16
C ALA A 194 -14.61 -12.59 7.96
N ALA A 195 -14.30 -13.88 7.74
CA ALA A 195 -13.00 -14.43 8.05
C ALA A 195 -12.01 -14.11 6.90
N PHE A 196 -10.74 -13.93 7.23
CA PHE A 196 -9.73 -13.48 6.27
C PHE A 196 -8.44 -14.31 6.34
N LEU A 197 -7.91 -14.69 5.17
CA LEU A 197 -6.57 -15.24 4.99
C LEU A 197 -5.71 -14.28 4.18
N GLY A 198 -4.68 -13.70 4.81
CA GLY A 198 -3.67 -12.89 4.16
C GLY A 198 -2.38 -13.66 3.96
N ILE A 199 -1.81 -13.68 2.77
CA ILE A 199 -0.56 -14.39 2.47
C ILE A 199 0.56 -13.37 2.25
N ASP A 200 1.65 -13.50 3.00
CA ASP A 200 2.86 -12.71 2.75
C ASP A 200 4.10 -13.58 2.97
N VAL A 201 5.11 -13.38 2.13
CA VAL A 201 6.36 -14.16 2.21
C VAL A 201 7.30 -13.63 3.29
N ASP A 202 7.16 -12.35 3.66
CA ASP A 202 7.99 -11.70 4.67
C ASP A 202 7.25 -11.70 6.03
N PRO A 203 7.69 -12.52 7.01
CA PRO A 203 7.03 -12.60 8.31
C PRO A 203 7.03 -11.28 9.08
N GLU A 204 7.99 -10.38 8.84
CA GLU A 204 8.04 -9.08 9.51
C GLU A 204 6.88 -8.17 9.08
N ARG A 205 6.37 -8.34 7.85
CA ARG A 205 5.19 -7.61 7.38
C ARG A 205 3.94 -8.02 8.16
N ILE A 206 3.76 -9.32 8.40
CA ILE A 206 2.62 -9.83 9.17
C ILE A 206 2.76 -9.41 10.64
N LYS A 207 3.95 -9.53 11.24
CA LYS A 207 4.20 -9.07 12.62
C LYS A 207 3.87 -7.60 12.83
N LYS A 208 4.18 -6.72 11.87
CA LYS A 208 3.79 -5.30 11.93
C LYS A 208 2.27 -5.11 11.98
N ARG A 209 1.51 -5.96 11.30
CA ARG A 209 0.03 -5.90 11.28
C ARG A 209 -0.56 -6.45 12.58
N LEU A 210 0.04 -7.48 13.17
CA LEU A 210 -0.30 -7.92 14.53
C LEU A 210 -0.11 -6.78 15.54
N LYS A 211 1.07 -6.14 15.53
CA LYS A 211 1.41 -5.06 16.48
C LYS A 211 0.44 -3.87 16.38
N THR A 212 -0.05 -3.57 15.18
CA THR A 212 -0.93 -2.43 14.90
C THR A 212 -2.42 -2.78 15.01
N GLY A 213 -2.78 -4.02 15.36
CA GLY A 213 -4.17 -4.45 15.48
C GLY A 213 -4.90 -4.66 14.15
N TYR A 214 -4.15 -4.80 13.05
CA TYR A 214 -4.70 -5.00 11.70
C TYR A 214 -4.88 -6.47 11.31
N CYS A 215 -4.32 -7.40 12.11
CA CYS A 215 -4.39 -8.84 11.90
C CYS A 215 -4.40 -9.55 13.26
N ASP A 216 -5.13 -10.66 13.40
CA ASP A 216 -5.31 -11.35 14.69
C ASP A 216 -4.25 -12.43 14.93
N PHE A 217 -3.96 -13.25 13.92
CA PHE A 217 -3.04 -14.39 14.03
C PHE A 217 -1.99 -14.39 12.94
N MET A 218 -0.81 -14.93 13.26
CA MET A 218 0.21 -15.29 12.28
C MET A 218 0.53 -16.78 12.40
N VAL A 219 0.58 -17.45 11.26
CA VAL A 219 0.91 -18.88 11.15
C VAL A 219 1.91 -19.11 10.02
N THR A 220 2.59 -20.24 10.03
CA THR A 220 3.62 -20.58 9.03
C THR A 220 3.27 -21.77 8.15
N THR A 221 2.07 -22.35 8.34
CA THR A 221 1.60 -23.48 7.53
C THR A 221 0.15 -23.26 7.08
N LEU A 222 -0.16 -23.70 5.86
CA LEU A 222 -1.51 -23.61 5.31
C LEU A 222 -2.49 -24.46 6.13
N ASP A 223 -2.08 -25.64 6.61
CA ASP A 223 -2.94 -26.53 7.41
C ASP A 223 -3.41 -25.86 8.70
N GLU A 224 -2.51 -25.15 9.40
CA GLU A 224 -2.87 -24.42 10.60
C GLU A 224 -3.82 -23.25 10.28
N ALA A 225 -3.54 -22.49 9.22
CA ALA A 225 -4.38 -21.40 8.77
C ALA A 225 -5.82 -21.89 8.50
N LEU A 226 -5.96 -22.96 7.72
CA LEU A 226 -7.25 -23.53 7.36
C LEU A 226 -7.99 -24.10 8.57
N ARG A 227 -7.28 -24.67 9.56
CA ARG A 227 -7.89 -25.15 10.80
C ARG A 227 -8.54 -24.00 11.59
N ILE A 228 -7.84 -22.87 11.73
CA ILE A 228 -8.36 -21.68 12.42
C ILE A 228 -9.57 -21.13 11.67
N LEU A 229 -9.43 -20.90 10.36
CA LEU A 229 -10.46 -20.29 9.53
C LEU A 229 -11.72 -21.14 9.42
N LYS A 230 -11.59 -22.47 9.30
CA LYS A 230 -12.74 -23.39 9.27
C LYS A 230 -13.58 -23.29 10.54
N ASN A 231 -12.94 -23.14 11.70
CA ASN A 231 -13.64 -22.97 12.96
C ASN A 231 -14.33 -21.61 13.05
N ALA A 232 -13.64 -20.53 12.65
CA ALA A 232 -14.20 -19.18 12.64
C ALA A 232 -15.41 -19.09 11.69
N ILE A 233 -15.30 -19.62 10.47
CA ILE A 233 -16.38 -19.68 9.49
C ILE A 233 -17.61 -20.41 10.05
N ARG A 234 -17.41 -21.59 10.66
CA ARG A 234 -18.52 -22.38 11.25
C ARG A 234 -19.25 -21.61 12.35
N LYS A 235 -18.52 -20.81 13.14
CA LYS A 235 -19.06 -20.01 14.24
C LYS A 235 -19.51 -18.61 13.81
N LYS A 236 -19.28 -18.23 12.54
CA LYS A 236 -19.47 -16.88 12.02
C LYS A 236 -18.66 -15.82 12.80
N GLU A 237 -17.46 -16.18 13.22
CA GLU A 237 -16.50 -15.26 13.85
C GLU A 237 -15.66 -14.56 12.76
N ASN A 238 -15.40 -13.26 12.95
CA ASN A 238 -14.64 -12.41 12.03
C ASN A 238 -13.14 -12.42 12.39
N VAL A 239 -12.48 -13.53 12.07
CA VAL A 239 -11.06 -13.73 12.37
C VAL A 239 -10.17 -13.52 11.15
N SER A 240 -9.04 -12.86 11.34
CA SER A 240 -7.99 -12.68 10.35
C SER A 240 -6.71 -13.48 10.65
N VAL A 241 -6.22 -14.21 9.66
CA VAL A 241 -5.01 -15.03 9.74
C VAL A 241 -4.01 -14.59 8.68
N GLY A 242 -2.82 -14.16 9.10
CA GLY A 242 -1.65 -13.97 8.24
C GLY A 242 -0.85 -15.25 8.11
N LEU A 243 -0.72 -15.78 6.90
CA LEU A 243 0.10 -16.94 6.57
C LEU A 243 1.43 -16.51 5.96
N VAL A 244 2.53 -16.94 6.59
CA VAL A 244 3.87 -16.82 6.01
C VAL A 244 3.98 -17.80 4.84
N GLY A 245 4.03 -17.30 3.61
CA GLY A 245 4.08 -18.12 2.40
C GLY A 245 4.11 -17.31 1.11
N ASN A 246 4.42 -17.95 -0.01
CA ASN A 246 4.41 -17.32 -1.33
C ASN A 246 3.04 -17.50 -2.00
N CYS A 247 2.42 -16.41 -2.47
CA CYS A 247 1.12 -16.47 -3.13
C CYS A 247 1.11 -17.35 -4.39
N ALA A 248 2.24 -17.41 -5.12
CA ALA A 248 2.38 -18.25 -6.30
C ALA A 248 2.47 -19.76 -5.99
N ASP A 249 2.55 -20.13 -4.71
CA ASP A 249 2.44 -21.53 -4.25
C ASP A 249 1.11 -21.77 -3.54
N ILE A 250 0.74 -20.89 -2.59
CA ILE A 250 -0.45 -21.06 -1.76
C ILE A 250 -1.74 -20.95 -2.57
N ILE A 251 -1.87 -19.98 -3.50
CA ILE A 251 -3.11 -19.80 -4.26
C ILE A 251 -3.39 -21.00 -5.19
N PRO A 252 -2.42 -21.51 -5.97
CA PRO A 252 -2.59 -22.77 -6.69
C PRO A 252 -2.91 -23.96 -5.77
N GLU A 253 -2.25 -24.06 -4.61
CA GLU A 253 -2.46 -25.14 -3.65
C GLU A 253 -3.88 -25.14 -3.05
N LEU A 254 -4.46 -23.96 -2.78
CA LEU A 254 -5.87 -23.84 -2.38
C LEU A 254 -6.81 -24.44 -3.44
N ALA A 255 -6.56 -24.17 -4.72
CA ALA A 255 -7.32 -24.74 -5.83
C ALA A 255 -7.18 -26.27 -5.90
N GLU A 256 -5.95 -26.78 -5.76
CA GLU A 256 -5.67 -28.22 -5.77
C GLU A 256 -6.34 -28.96 -4.60
N ARG A 257 -6.36 -28.34 -3.42
CA ARG A 257 -7.02 -28.88 -2.22
C ARG A 257 -8.53 -28.71 -2.22
N GLY A 258 -9.12 -28.06 -3.23
CA GLY A 258 -10.56 -27.80 -3.28
C GLY A 258 -11.04 -26.76 -2.27
N VAL A 259 -10.15 -25.92 -1.74
CA VAL A 259 -10.48 -24.87 -0.78
C VAL A 259 -10.82 -23.60 -1.53
N VAL A 260 -12.10 -23.41 -1.80
CA VAL A 260 -12.62 -22.25 -2.56
C VAL A 260 -13.02 -21.15 -1.60
N PRO A 261 -12.35 -19.98 -1.59
CA PRO A 261 -12.81 -18.84 -0.81
C PRO A 261 -14.02 -18.18 -1.47
N ASP A 262 -14.88 -17.56 -0.67
CA ASP A 262 -16.03 -16.83 -1.19
C ASP A 262 -15.58 -15.60 -2.00
N ILE A 263 -14.56 -14.87 -1.51
CA ILE A 263 -13.92 -13.75 -2.22
C ILE A 263 -12.41 -13.99 -2.35
N LEU A 264 -11.86 -13.72 -3.53
CA LEU A 264 -10.43 -13.81 -3.83
C LEU A 264 -9.92 -12.52 -4.47
N THR A 265 -8.83 -11.98 -3.95
CA THR A 265 -8.15 -10.83 -4.55
C THR A 265 -6.64 -10.88 -4.30
N ASP A 266 -5.92 -9.81 -4.66
CA ASP A 266 -4.48 -9.70 -4.41
C ASP A 266 -4.05 -8.24 -4.27
N GLN A 267 -3.16 -7.99 -3.30
CA GLN A 267 -2.52 -6.69 -3.07
C GLN A 267 -1.01 -6.82 -2.81
N THR A 268 -0.36 -7.88 -3.32
CA THR A 268 1.10 -7.89 -3.46
C THR A 268 1.57 -6.67 -4.26
N SER A 269 2.85 -6.29 -4.15
CA SER A 269 3.40 -5.18 -4.95
C SER A 269 3.78 -5.65 -6.36
N ALA A 270 2.85 -6.33 -7.05
CA ALA A 270 3.05 -6.83 -8.41
C ALA A 270 3.35 -5.72 -9.43
N HIS A 271 3.01 -4.46 -9.12
CA HIS A 271 3.28 -3.30 -9.98
C HIS A 271 4.78 -3.06 -10.22
N ASP A 272 5.64 -3.57 -9.33
CA ASP A 272 7.10 -3.53 -9.41
C ASP A 272 7.66 -4.96 -9.24
N PRO A 273 7.77 -5.75 -10.31
CA PRO A 273 8.24 -7.14 -10.23
C PRO A 273 9.67 -7.29 -9.72
N LEU A 274 10.49 -6.22 -9.74
CA LEU A 274 11.87 -6.29 -9.25
C LEU A 274 11.95 -6.11 -7.73
N ASN A 275 11.20 -5.14 -7.18
CA ASN A 275 11.30 -4.83 -5.74
C ASN A 275 10.11 -5.29 -4.91
N GLY A 276 8.99 -5.64 -5.55
CA GLY A 276 7.69 -5.79 -4.90
C GLY A 276 7.08 -7.20 -4.93
N TYR A 277 7.48 -8.06 -5.87
CA TYR A 277 7.00 -9.44 -5.96
C TYR A 277 8.17 -10.42 -5.76
N VAL A 278 7.99 -11.45 -4.93
CA VAL A 278 9.04 -12.42 -4.62
C VAL A 278 8.83 -13.69 -5.44
N PRO A 279 9.84 -14.16 -6.20
CA PRO A 279 9.72 -15.40 -6.96
C PRO A 279 9.54 -16.59 -6.01
N ASN A 280 8.80 -17.59 -6.46
CA ASN A 280 8.59 -18.84 -5.73
C ASN A 280 9.63 -19.90 -6.08
N GLY A 281 9.60 -21.04 -5.38
CA GLY A 281 10.57 -22.14 -5.59
C GLY A 281 11.95 -21.92 -4.95
N MET A 282 12.09 -20.91 -4.09
CA MET A 282 13.28 -20.65 -3.27
C MET A 282 12.87 -20.05 -1.92
N SER A 283 13.77 -20.05 -0.94
CA SER A 283 13.57 -19.34 0.33
C SER A 283 13.58 -17.82 0.14
N PHE A 284 12.99 -17.11 1.10
CA PHE A 284 12.96 -15.65 1.08
C PHE A 284 14.38 -15.04 1.06
N ASP A 285 15.30 -15.57 1.86
CA ASP A 285 16.68 -15.08 1.92
C ASP A 285 17.44 -15.29 0.59
N GLU A 286 17.23 -16.44 -0.06
CA GLU A 286 17.78 -16.70 -1.40
C GLU A 286 17.23 -15.72 -2.44
N ALA A 287 15.92 -15.41 -2.37
CA ALA A 287 15.31 -14.42 -3.26
C ALA A 287 15.91 -13.03 -3.05
N ILE A 288 16.14 -12.61 -1.81
CA ILE A 288 16.79 -11.32 -1.50
C ILE A 288 18.24 -11.29 -2.02
N ALA A 289 18.99 -12.38 -1.85
CA ALA A 289 20.34 -12.49 -2.37
C ALA A 289 20.37 -12.47 -3.91
N LEU A 290 19.42 -13.16 -4.56
CA LEU A 290 19.27 -13.18 -6.01
C LEU A 290 18.98 -11.79 -6.56
N ARG A 291 18.06 -11.04 -5.93
CA ARG A 291 17.72 -9.67 -6.34
C ARG A 291 18.96 -8.76 -6.40
N LYS A 292 19.93 -8.95 -5.49
CA LYS A 292 21.18 -8.19 -5.46
C LYS A 292 22.17 -8.66 -6.51
N ARG A 293 22.35 -9.98 -6.64
CA ARG A 293 23.36 -10.59 -7.51
C ARG A 293 22.98 -10.52 -8.99
N ASP A 294 21.72 -10.81 -9.30
CA ASP A 294 21.18 -10.88 -10.66
C ASP A 294 19.73 -10.33 -10.69
N PRO A 295 19.57 -8.99 -10.76
CA PRO A 295 18.27 -8.34 -10.79
C PRO A 295 17.40 -8.75 -11.98
N GLU A 296 18.01 -9.06 -13.12
CA GLU A 296 17.28 -9.44 -14.33
C GLU A 296 16.67 -10.82 -14.16
N ALA A 297 17.46 -11.82 -13.75
CA ALA A 297 16.94 -13.15 -13.45
C ALA A 297 15.86 -13.12 -12.36
N TYR A 298 16.05 -12.32 -11.31
CA TYR A 298 15.04 -12.11 -10.27
C TYR A 298 13.72 -11.61 -10.86
N GLN A 299 13.78 -10.59 -11.71
CA GLN A 299 12.59 -10.00 -12.33
C GLN A 299 11.87 -11.00 -13.23
N GLN A 300 12.60 -11.80 -14.00
CA GLN A 300 12.01 -12.85 -14.85
C GLN A 300 11.26 -13.89 -14.01
N LEU A 301 11.91 -14.41 -12.97
CA LEU A 301 11.28 -15.39 -12.07
C LEU A 301 10.07 -14.80 -11.33
N SER A 302 10.11 -13.50 -11.00
CA SER A 302 8.98 -12.82 -10.36
C SER A 302 7.78 -12.70 -11.30
N LEU A 303 8.02 -12.42 -12.58
CA LEU A 303 6.99 -12.41 -13.62
C LEU A 303 6.38 -13.80 -13.84
N ASP A 304 7.20 -14.84 -13.81
CA ASP A 304 6.72 -16.23 -13.93
C ASP A 304 5.89 -16.64 -12.70
N ALA A 305 6.30 -16.22 -11.50
CA ALA A 305 5.54 -16.42 -10.27
C ALA A 305 4.20 -15.66 -10.28
N ILE A 306 4.16 -14.43 -10.82
CA ILE A 306 2.93 -13.67 -11.04
C ILE A 306 1.98 -14.45 -11.98
N ALA A 307 2.49 -15.00 -13.08
CA ALA A 307 1.68 -15.78 -14.01
C ALA A 307 1.04 -17.00 -13.31
N LYS A 308 1.85 -17.78 -12.57
CA LYS A 308 1.36 -18.95 -11.79
C LYS A 308 0.32 -18.56 -10.74
N HIS A 309 0.52 -17.43 -10.06
CA HIS A 309 -0.46 -16.89 -9.10
C HIS A 309 -1.79 -16.59 -9.79
N VAL A 310 -1.78 -15.85 -10.90
CA VAL A 310 -3.00 -15.49 -11.64
C VAL A 310 -3.70 -16.73 -12.22
N GLU A 311 -2.97 -17.74 -12.69
CA GLU A 311 -3.55 -19.03 -13.08
C GLU A 311 -4.28 -19.71 -11.93
N GLY A 312 -3.71 -19.68 -10.72
CA GLY A 312 -4.37 -20.13 -9.49
C GLY A 312 -5.64 -19.34 -9.19
N MET A 313 -5.61 -18.01 -9.34
CA MET A 313 -6.79 -17.15 -9.16
C MET A 313 -7.90 -17.50 -10.16
N LEU A 314 -7.55 -17.69 -11.44
CA LEU A 314 -8.49 -18.10 -12.49
C LEU A 314 -9.08 -19.48 -12.24
N ARG A 315 -8.32 -20.42 -11.68
CA ARG A 315 -8.83 -21.74 -11.28
C ARG A 315 -9.87 -21.61 -10.16
N LEU A 316 -9.56 -20.87 -9.09
CA LEU A 316 -10.49 -20.63 -7.99
C LEU A 316 -11.75 -19.86 -8.44
N GLN A 317 -11.60 -18.91 -9.37
CA GLN A 317 -12.73 -18.22 -10.00
C GLN A 317 -13.66 -19.21 -10.71
N LYS A 318 -13.11 -20.13 -11.53
CA LYS A 318 -13.88 -21.17 -12.21
C LYS A 318 -14.56 -22.15 -11.26
N MET A 319 -14.00 -22.33 -10.06
CA MET A 319 -14.59 -23.14 -8.99
C MET A 319 -15.67 -22.40 -8.19
N GLY A 320 -15.89 -21.10 -8.45
CA GLY A 320 -17.00 -20.32 -7.89
C GLY A 320 -16.59 -19.14 -7.00
N SER A 321 -15.28 -18.87 -6.83
CA SER A 321 -14.84 -17.72 -6.04
C SER A 321 -15.15 -16.39 -6.74
N VAL A 322 -15.65 -15.39 -6.00
CA VAL A 322 -15.78 -14.02 -6.49
C VAL A 322 -14.39 -13.40 -6.55
N THR A 323 -13.79 -13.39 -7.74
CA THR A 323 -12.41 -12.93 -7.95
C THR A 323 -12.36 -11.54 -8.56
N PHE A 324 -11.45 -10.69 -8.07
CA PHE A 324 -11.17 -9.38 -8.66
C PHE A 324 -9.73 -8.92 -8.38
N ASP A 325 -9.23 -8.00 -9.21
CA ASP A 325 -7.93 -7.35 -9.08
C ASP A 325 -8.04 -6.08 -8.23
N TYR A 326 -7.11 -5.92 -7.29
CA TYR A 326 -7.06 -4.80 -6.35
C TYR A 326 -6.03 -3.73 -6.71
N GLY A 327 -5.85 -3.47 -8.01
CA GLY A 327 -5.14 -2.28 -8.50
C GLY A 327 -3.62 -2.34 -8.42
N ASN A 328 -3.03 -3.54 -8.39
CA ASN A 328 -1.57 -3.73 -8.39
C ASN A 328 -1.01 -4.19 -9.75
N ASN A 329 -1.83 -4.18 -10.81
CA ASN A 329 -1.44 -4.52 -12.18
C ASN A 329 -1.03 -6.00 -12.40
N ILE A 330 -1.35 -6.91 -11.47
CA ILE A 330 -0.95 -8.32 -11.55
C ILE A 330 -1.44 -9.00 -12.83
N ARG A 331 -2.67 -8.70 -13.28
CA ARG A 331 -3.27 -9.25 -14.51
C ARG A 331 -2.47 -8.91 -15.75
N THR A 332 -1.96 -7.67 -15.83
CA THR A 332 -1.19 -7.20 -16.99
C THR A 332 0.12 -7.97 -17.12
N PHE A 333 0.83 -8.16 -16.01
CA PHE A 333 2.09 -8.91 -16.01
C PHE A 333 1.87 -10.39 -16.32
N ALA A 334 0.83 -11.01 -15.76
CA ALA A 334 0.42 -12.37 -16.13
C ALA A 334 0.07 -12.49 -17.63
N PHE A 335 -0.67 -11.53 -18.19
CA PHE A 335 -1.00 -11.50 -19.61
C PHE A 335 0.25 -11.41 -20.49
N GLN A 336 1.19 -10.53 -20.13
CA GLN A 336 2.48 -10.39 -20.81
C GLN A 336 3.33 -11.68 -20.70
N ARG A 337 3.09 -12.51 -19.69
CA ARG A 337 3.67 -13.85 -19.53
C ARG A 337 2.83 -15.01 -20.08
N GLY A 338 1.84 -14.71 -20.91
CA GLY A 338 1.16 -15.72 -21.72
C GLY A 338 -0.13 -16.27 -21.11
N VAL A 339 -0.55 -15.78 -19.94
CA VAL A 339 -1.87 -16.07 -19.36
C VAL A 339 -2.92 -15.27 -20.14
N LYS A 340 -3.32 -15.77 -21.31
CA LYS A 340 -4.16 -15.04 -22.29
C LYS A 340 -5.50 -14.56 -21.71
N ASN A 341 -5.99 -15.25 -20.69
CA ASN A 341 -7.26 -14.98 -20.06
C ASN A 341 -7.10 -14.33 -18.66
N ALA A 342 -5.96 -13.69 -18.38
CA ALA A 342 -5.69 -12.98 -17.13
C ALA A 342 -6.71 -11.87 -16.79
N TYR A 343 -7.43 -11.36 -17.79
CA TYR A 343 -8.47 -10.33 -17.61
C TYR A 343 -9.88 -10.89 -17.42
N ASP A 344 -10.06 -12.21 -17.28
CA ASP A 344 -11.37 -12.84 -17.03
C ASP A 344 -11.98 -12.43 -15.68
N PHE A 345 -11.19 -11.88 -14.75
CA PHE A 345 -11.69 -11.20 -13.56
C PHE A 345 -11.50 -9.67 -13.64
N PRO A 346 -12.49 -8.88 -13.18
CA PRO A 346 -12.48 -7.43 -13.31
C PRO A 346 -11.53 -6.77 -12.31
N GLY A 347 -11.25 -5.49 -12.52
CA GLY A 347 -10.67 -4.64 -11.48
C GLY A 347 -11.75 -4.20 -10.48
N PHE A 348 -11.37 -3.94 -9.24
CA PHE A 348 -12.32 -3.55 -8.20
C PHE A 348 -13.06 -2.24 -8.50
N VAL A 349 -12.43 -1.28 -9.18
CA VAL A 349 -13.06 0.00 -9.54
C VAL A 349 -14.28 -0.19 -10.44
N PRO A 350 -14.17 -0.78 -11.65
CA PRO A 350 -15.35 -1.02 -12.48
C PRO A 350 -16.34 -2.01 -11.84
N ALA A 351 -15.88 -2.92 -10.99
CA ALA A 351 -16.73 -3.93 -10.38
C ALA A 351 -17.59 -3.39 -9.22
N TYR A 352 -17.06 -2.46 -8.41
CA TYR A 352 -17.60 -2.10 -7.10
C TYR A 352 -17.55 -0.58 -6.78
N ILE A 353 -16.43 0.10 -7.04
CA ILE A 353 -16.20 1.45 -6.49
C ILE A 353 -16.65 2.59 -7.41
N ARG A 354 -16.76 2.37 -8.73
CA ARG A 354 -17.13 3.43 -9.69
C ARG A 354 -18.42 4.19 -9.33
N PRO A 355 -19.50 3.57 -8.82
CA PRO A 355 -20.68 4.31 -8.37
C PRO A 355 -20.37 5.38 -7.32
N LEU A 356 -19.53 5.06 -6.32
CA LEU A 356 -19.10 6.03 -5.30
C LEU A 356 -18.34 7.20 -5.93
N PHE A 357 -17.50 6.94 -6.93
CA PHE A 357 -16.78 8.00 -7.65
C PHE A 357 -17.73 8.91 -8.44
N CYS A 358 -18.83 8.40 -8.98
CA CYS A 358 -19.82 9.21 -9.68
C CYS A 358 -20.52 10.22 -8.75
N GLU A 359 -20.51 9.98 -7.44
CA GLU A 359 -21.02 10.88 -6.42
C GLU A 359 -19.93 11.81 -5.84
N GLY A 360 -18.71 11.76 -6.38
CA GLY A 360 -17.58 12.53 -5.87
C GLY A 360 -17.00 11.98 -4.56
N ARG A 361 -17.42 10.79 -4.11
CA ARG A 361 -16.83 10.12 -2.95
C ARG A 361 -15.46 9.57 -3.30
N GLY A 362 -14.58 9.52 -2.31
CA GLY A 362 -13.22 9.02 -2.44
C GLY A 362 -12.55 8.92 -1.08
N PRO A 363 -11.26 8.57 -1.03
CA PRO A 363 -10.53 8.38 0.23
C PRO A 363 -10.13 9.72 0.88
N PHE A 364 -11.14 10.53 1.21
CA PHE A 364 -10.99 11.78 1.94
C PHE A 364 -10.39 11.51 3.32
N ARG A 365 -9.52 12.42 3.77
CA ARG A 365 -8.79 12.28 5.03
C ARG A 365 -8.37 13.63 5.57
N TRP A 366 -8.13 13.69 6.86
CA TRP A 366 -7.51 14.82 7.55
C TRP A 366 -6.48 14.32 8.55
N VAL A 367 -5.62 15.22 9.04
CA VAL A 367 -4.56 14.92 10.00
C VAL A 367 -4.49 16.02 11.05
N ALA A 368 -4.50 15.65 12.32
CA ALA A 368 -4.29 16.57 13.43
C ALA A 368 -2.79 16.89 13.57
N LEU A 369 -2.36 18.08 13.13
CA LEU A 369 -0.96 18.51 13.22
C LEU A 369 -0.49 18.71 14.67
N SER A 370 -1.42 18.87 15.61
CA SER A 370 -1.14 18.90 17.05
C SER A 370 -0.43 17.62 17.51
N GLY A 371 -0.78 16.47 16.93
CA GLY A 371 -0.41 15.15 17.42
C GLY A 371 -1.35 14.58 18.48
N GLU A 372 -2.39 15.32 18.85
CA GLU A 372 -3.31 14.92 19.91
C GLU A 372 -4.45 14.07 19.33
N ALA A 373 -4.70 12.90 19.92
CA ALA A 373 -5.81 12.04 19.52
C ALA A 373 -7.18 12.70 19.75
N SER A 374 -7.29 13.57 20.76
CA SER A 374 -8.53 14.30 21.05
C SER A 374 -9.03 15.15 19.89
N ASP A 375 -8.14 15.69 19.06
CA ASP A 375 -8.54 16.47 17.88
C ASP A 375 -9.24 15.59 16.84
N ILE A 376 -8.81 14.33 16.71
CA ILE A 376 -9.48 13.36 15.83
C ILE A 376 -10.87 13.01 16.38
N HIS A 377 -11.00 12.76 17.68
CA HIS A 377 -12.30 12.47 18.30
C HIS A 377 -13.30 13.61 18.14
N VAL A 378 -12.85 14.86 18.29
CA VAL A 378 -13.69 16.03 18.03
C VAL A 378 -14.16 16.06 16.57
N THR A 379 -13.28 15.74 15.61
CA THR A 379 -13.68 15.67 14.20
C THR A 379 -14.58 14.47 13.89
N ASP A 380 -14.44 13.34 14.58
CA ASP A 380 -15.31 12.18 14.43
C ASP A 380 -16.74 12.54 14.89
N ASP A 381 -16.87 13.15 16.06
CA ASP A 381 -18.15 13.64 16.60
C ASP A 381 -18.78 14.67 15.66
N LEU A 382 -17.98 15.58 15.10
CA LEU A 382 -18.43 16.59 14.15
C LEU A 382 -18.96 15.96 12.85
N VAL A 383 -18.33 14.89 12.34
CA VAL A 383 -18.84 14.18 11.16
C VAL A 383 -20.20 13.54 11.46
N LEU A 384 -20.39 12.96 12.64
CA LEU A 384 -21.69 12.41 13.06
C LEU A 384 -22.76 13.50 13.21
N GLU A 385 -22.39 14.66 13.73
CA GLU A 385 -23.28 15.82 13.87
C GLU A 385 -23.70 16.40 12.51
N LEU A 386 -22.77 16.53 11.57
CA LEU A 386 -23.02 17.12 10.25
C LEU A 386 -23.81 16.18 9.31
N PHE A 387 -23.71 14.87 9.51
CA PHE A 387 -24.34 13.86 8.66
C PHE A 387 -25.19 12.84 9.45
N PRO A 388 -26.19 13.28 10.24
CA PRO A 388 -26.89 12.44 11.21
C PRO A 388 -27.73 11.32 10.58
N ASP A 389 -28.14 11.48 9.32
CA ASP A 389 -28.95 10.50 8.59
C ASP A 389 -28.10 9.45 7.83
N ASN A 390 -26.78 9.65 7.76
CA ASN A 390 -25.89 8.73 7.06
C ASN A 390 -25.52 7.55 7.97
N ARG A 391 -26.24 6.43 7.81
CA ARG A 391 -26.03 5.22 8.61
C ARG A 391 -24.70 4.54 8.24
N ILE A 392 -23.93 4.16 9.27
CA ILE A 392 -22.67 3.42 9.18
C ILE A 392 -22.92 1.94 8.89
#